data_AF-A0A285IIX8-F1
#
_entry.id   AF-A0A285IIX8-F1
#
_cell.length_a   1.000
_cell.length_b   1.000
_cell.length_c   1.000
_cell.angle_alpha   90.00
_cell.angle_beta   90.00
_cell.angle_gamma   90.00
#
_symmetry.space_group_name_H-M   'P 1'
#
loop_
_entity.id
_entity.type
_entity.pdbx_description
1 polymer ?
#
loop_
_entity_poly.entity_id
_entity_poly.type
_entity_poly.pdbx_seq_one_letter_code
_entity_poly.pdbx_strand_id
1 'polypeptide(L)'
;MSASLDRRRTAVRQRQLLLALEQWGPEYVGRVTQATDDEMAWLKKHGVPATTVRDAAQWDELRRVRGQQANAAASAAFSSGDYARARDLIDEARAFGAVRETEWQHLHEFIDSKAGPETVADIPAAA
;
A
#
# COMPACT_ATOMS: atom_id res chain seq x y z
N MET A 1 -16.38 -8.68 0.70
CA MET A 1 -15.25 -7.83 0.25
C MET A 1 -15.03 -8.10 -1.23
N SER A 2 -14.74 -7.06 -2.03
CA SER A 2 -14.49 -7.23 -3.46
C SER A 2 -13.09 -7.83 -3.69
N ALA A 3 -12.93 -8.68 -4.70
CA ALA A 3 -11.63 -9.30 -5.04
C ALA A 3 -10.52 -8.27 -5.33
N SER A 4 -10.88 -7.03 -5.70
CA SER A 4 -9.96 -5.91 -5.87
C SER A 4 -9.35 -5.45 -4.54
N LEU A 5 -10.17 -5.29 -3.50
CA LEU A 5 -9.70 -4.89 -2.17
C LEU A 5 -8.81 -5.96 -1.53
N ASP A 6 -9.12 -7.24 -1.71
CA ASP A 6 -8.27 -8.32 -1.20
C ASP A 6 -6.87 -8.28 -1.83
N ARG A 7 -6.78 -8.09 -3.15
CA ARG A 7 -5.49 -7.93 -3.85
C ARG A 7 -4.71 -6.71 -3.34
N ARG A 8 -5.37 -5.57 -3.17
CA ARG A 8 -4.72 -4.36 -2.63
C ARG A 8 -4.26 -4.56 -1.20
N ARG A 9 -5.05 -5.23 -0.36
CA ARG A 9 -4.63 -5.58 1.01
C ARG A 9 -3.38 -6.47 0.99
N THR A 10 -3.30 -7.46 0.12
CA THR A 10 -2.09 -8.27 -0.04
C THR A 10 -0.89 -7.42 -0.47
N ALA A 11 -1.07 -6.50 -1.42
CA ALA A 11 0.00 -5.61 -1.87
C ALA A 11 0.48 -4.66 -0.75
N VAL A 12 -0.45 -4.07 0.01
CA VAL A 12 -0.15 -3.26 1.20
C VAL A 12 0.64 -4.07 2.23
N ARG A 13 0.23 -5.31 2.51
CA ARG A 13 0.91 -6.20 3.44
C ARG A 13 2.33 -6.52 2.98
N GLN A 14 2.51 -6.85 1.71
CA GLN A 14 3.83 -7.04 1.11
C GLN A 14 4.71 -5.80 1.23
N ARG A 15 4.15 -4.61 1.00
CA ARG A 15 4.86 -3.35 1.19
C ARG A 15 5.29 -3.12 2.64
N GLN A 16 4.41 -3.41 3.60
CA GLN A 16 4.74 -3.34 5.04
C GLN A 16 5.88 -4.30 5.42
N LEU A 17 5.86 -5.52 4.86
CA LEU A 17 6.92 -6.50 5.07
C LEU A 17 8.26 -6.02 4.51
N LEU A 18 8.27 -5.41 3.32
CA LEU A 18 9.48 -4.80 2.75
C LEU A 18 10.00 -3.65 3.62
N LEU A 19 9.13 -2.75 4.07
CA LEU A 19 9.52 -1.64 4.97
C LEU A 19 10.08 -2.16 6.30
N ALA A 20 9.49 -3.23 6.85
CA ALA A 20 9.99 -3.87 8.06
C ALA A 20 11.33 -4.59 7.83
N LEU A 21 11.53 -5.21 6.67
CA LEU A 21 12.81 -5.79 6.28
C LEU A 21 13.89 -4.71 6.18
N GLU A 22 13.57 -3.56 5.60
CA GLU A 22 14.49 -2.43 5.52
C GLU A 22 14.87 -1.90 6.91
N GLN A 23 13.91 -1.88 7.84
CA GLN A 23 14.13 -1.34 9.18
C GLN A 23 14.88 -2.27 10.12
N TRP A 24 14.49 -3.54 10.16
CA TRP A 24 14.94 -4.49 11.17
C TRP A 24 15.91 -5.53 10.61
N GLY A 25 16.02 -5.64 9.30
CA GLY A 25 16.81 -6.67 8.63
C GLY A 25 16.12 -8.05 8.61
N PRO A 26 16.70 -9.00 7.88
CA PRO A 26 16.09 -10.30 7.62
C PRO A 26 15.95 -11.18 8.86
N GLU A 27 16.80 -11.00 9.88
CA GLU A 27 16.78 -11.80 11.11
C GLU A 27 15.58 -11.47 12.00
N TYR A 28 15.08 -10.22 11.93
CA TYR A 28 14.06 -9.72 12.86
C TYR A 28 12.71 -9.46 12.20
N VAL A 29 12.65 -9.32 10.87
CA VAL A 29 11.41 -8.97 10.14
C VAL A 29 10.24 -9.90 10.47
N GLY A 30 10.46 -11.22 10.48
CA GLY A 30 9.40 -12.20 10.74
C GLY A 30 8.85 -12.09 12.16
N ARG A 31 9.72 -11.86 13.15
CA ARG A 31 9.33 -11.69 14.55
C ARG A 31 8.56 -10.40 14.79
N VAL A 32 9.02 -9.29 14.20
CA VAL A 32 8.40 -7.97 14.42
C VAL A 32 7.06 -7.86 13.70
N THR A 33 6.94 -8.44 12.51
CA THR A 33 5.71 -8.34 11.69
C THR A 33 4.72 -9.47 11.90
N GLN A 34 5.09 -10.47 12.71
CA GLN A 34 4.36 -11.74 12.85
C GLN A 34 4.07 -12.36 11.48
N ALA A 35 5.08 -12.38 10.60
CA ALA A 35 4.91 -12.85 9.24
C ALA A 35 4.60 -14.35 9.20
N THR A 36 3.71 -14.75 8.29
CA THR A 36 3.46 -16.17 8.03
C THR A 36 4.62 -16.81 7.26
N ASP A 37 4.65 -18.14 7.19
CA ASP A 37 5.67 -18.86 6.41
C ASP A 37 5.63 -18.48 4.92
N ASP A 38 4.43 -18.28 4.35
CA ASP A 38 4.25 -17.83 2.97
C ASP A 38 4.78 -16.40 2.77
N GLU A 39 4.53 -15.50 3.72
CA GLU A 39 5.06 -14.14 3.70
C GLU A 39 6.58 -14.11 3.80
N MET A 40 7.16 -14.98 4.62
CA MET A 40 8.61 -15.16 4.74
C MET A 40 9.23 -15.76 3.47
N ALA A 41 8.58 -16.74 2.85
CA ALA A 41 9.00 -17.31 1.57
C ALA A 41 8.97 -16.26 0.46
N TRP A 42 7.92 -15.44 0.42
CA TRP A 42 7.82 -14.31 -0.50
C TRP A 42 8.92 -13.27 -0.26
N LEU A 43 9.16 -12.88 1.00
CA LEU A 43 10.23 -11.95 1.37
C LEU A 43 11.61 -12.47 0.97
N LYS A 44 11.88 -13.77 1.12
CA LYS A 44 13.16 -14.36 0.71
C LYS A 44 13.39 -14.26 -0.81
N LYS A 45 12.32 -14.29 -1.60
CA LYS A 45 12.38 -14.19 -3.06
C LYS A 45 12.44 -12.76 -3.56
N HIS A 46 11.78 -11.82 -2.87
CA HIS A 46 11.54 -10.46 -3.38
C HIS A 46 12.16 -9.35 -2.53
N GLY A 47 12.56 -9.64 -1.29
CA GLY A 47 13.14 -8.69 -0.37
C GLY A 47 14.62 -8.45 -0.65
N VAL A 48 15.00 -7.18 -0.71
CA VAL A 48 16.40 -6.75 -0.70
C VAL A 48 16.64 -6.00 0.61
N PRO A 49 17.57 -6.44 1.47
CA PRO A 49 17.87 -5.73 2.71
C PRO A 49 18.32 -4.30 2.42
N ALA A 50 17.93 -3.35 3.29
CA ALA A 50 18.42 -1.99 3.18
C ALA A 50 19.93 -1.95 3.40
N THR A 51 20.64 -1.17 2.59
CA THR A 51 22.06 -0.88 2.76
C THR A 51 22.31 0.30 3.71
N THR A 52 21.24 1.00 4.11
CA THR A 52 21.33 2.20 4.95
C THR A 52 20.91 1.87 6.38
N VAL A 53 21.84 2.07 7.32
CA VAL A 53 21.55 1.99 8.75
C VAL A 53 20.84 3.28 9.19
N ARG A 54 19.67 3.14 9.79
CA ARG A 54 18.94 4.22 10.47
C ARG A 54 18.59 3.78 11.88
N ASP A 55 18.55 4.72 12.81
CA ASP A 55 18.03 4.46 14.15
C ASP A 55 16.49 4.41 14.17
N ALA A 56 15.91 4.03 15.32
CA ALA A 56 14.47 3.90 15.47
C ALA A 56 13.72 5.23 15.24
N ALA A 57 14.25 6.35 15.73
CA ALA A 57 13.60 7.66 15.59
C ALA A 57 13.60 8.13 14.13
N GLN A 58 14.69 7.88 13.40
CA GLN A 58 14.80 8.14 11.97
C GLN A 58 13.82 7.29 11.16
N TRP A 59 13.61 6.04 11.54
CA TRP A 59 12.61 5.18 10.92
C TRP A 59 11.19 5.65 11.18
N ASP A 60 10.87 6.02 12.41
CA ASP A 60 9.55 6.52 12.78
C ASP A 60 9.25 7.85 12.07
N GLU A 61 10.23 8.75 12.00
CA GLU A 61 10.12 9.99 11.24
C GLU A 61 9.95 9.75 9.75
N LEU A 62 10.72 8.82 9.16
CA LEU A 62 10.57 8.45 7.76
C LEU A 62 9.15 7.92 7.47
N ARG A 63 8.64 7.01 8.30
CA ARG A 63 7.29 6.45 8.14
C ARG A 63 6.24 7.55 8.25
N ARG A 64 6.37 8.44 9.25
CA ARG A 64 5.48 9.59 9.43
C ARG A 64 5.47 10.50 8.21
N VAL A 65 6.63 10.95 7.76
CA VAL A 65 6.77 11.90 6.64
C VAL A 65 6.27 11.26 5.34
N ARG A 66 6.71 10.05 5.01
CA ARG A 66 6.30 9.37 3.78
C ARG A 66 4.82 9.03 3.77
N GLY A 67 4.27 8.58 4.89
CA GLY A 67 2.84 8.33 5.03
C GLY A 67 2.00 9.60 4.87
N GLN A 68 2.42 10.72 5.46
CA GLN A 68 1.74 12.02 5.30
C GLN A 68 1.82 12.52 3.85
N GLN A 69 2.99 12.40 3.21
CA GLN A 69 3.17 12.77 1.81
C GLN A 69 2.28 11.93 0.88
N ALA A 70 2.22 10.62 1.10
CA ALA A 70 1.36 9.72 0.33
C ALA A 70 -0.12 10.10 0.50
N ASN A 71 -0.58 10.37 1.73
CA ASN A 71 -1.96 10.75 1.99
C ASN A 71 -2.34 12.12 1.36
N ALA A 72 -1.44 13.10 1.44
CA ALA A 72 -1.62 14.40 0.80
C ALA A 72 -1.67 14.28 -0.73
N ALA A 73 -0.76 13.47 -1.30
CA ALA A 73 -0.76 13.18 -2.73
C ALA A 73 -2.02 12.42 -3.17
N ALA A 74 -2.54 11.50 -2.35
CA ALA A 74 -3.80 10.80 -2.63
C ALA A 74 -4.96 11.79 -2.75
N SER A 75 -5.06 12.73 -1.82
CA SER A 75 -6.06 13.81 -1.86
C SER A 75 -5.94 14.63 -3.15
N ALA A 76 -4.71 15.01 -3.54
CA ALA A 76 -4.48 15.77 -4.76
C ALA A 76 -4.86 14.98 -6.03
N ALA A 77 -4.47 13.70 -6.12
CA ALA A 77 -4.82 12.82 -7.22
C ALA A 77 -6.35 12.67 -7.34
N PHE A 78 -7.03 12.45 -6.21
CA PHE A 78 -8.47 12.38 -6.15
C PHE A 78 -9.15 13.67 -6.65
N SER A 79 -8.69 14.84 -6.18
CA SER A 79 -9.23 16.13 -6.62
C SER A 79 -9.01 16.39 -8.12
N SER A 80 -7.98 15.81 -8.72
CA SER A 80 -7.73 15.89 -10.16
C SER A 80 -8.53 14.87 -11.00
N GLY A 81 -9.30 13.98 -10.35
CA GLY A 81 -10.04 12.90 -11.02
C GLY A 81 -9.21 11.66 -11.32
N ASP A 82 -7.93 11.62 -10.92
CA ASP A 82 -7.07 10.45 -11.08
C ASP A 82 -7.31 9.44 -9.95
N TYR A 83 -8.44 8.74 -10.05
CA TYR A 83 -8.91 7.78 -9.06
C TYR A 83 -8.00 6.56 -8.93
N ALA A 84 -7.38 6.10 -10.03
CA ALA A 84 -6.45 4.98 -9.99
C ALA A 84 -5.23 5.32 -9.13
N ARG A 85 -4.62 6.49 -9.38
CA ARG A 85 -3.48 6.97 -8.59
C ARG A 85 -3.85 7.29 -7.16
N ALA A 86 -5.04 7.84 -6.90
CA ALA A 86 -5.51 8.08 -5.55
C ALA A 86 -5.56 6.79 -4.72
N ARG A 87 -6.09 5.70 -5.29
CA ARG A 87 -6.11 4.38 -4.64
C ARG A 87 -4.70 3.86 -4.33
N ASP A 88 -3.77 3.98 -5.26
CA ASP A 88 -2.38 3.52 -5.06
C ASP A 88 -1.65 4.32 -3.97
N LEU A 89 -1.92 5.63 -3.88
CA LEU A 89 -1.34 6.49 -2.85
C LEU A 89 -1.95 6.23 -1.46
N ILE A 90 -3.23 5.85 -1.39
CA ILE A 90 -3.87 5.39 -0.14
C ILE A 90 -3.25 4.06 0.33
N ASP A 91 -2.95 3.15 -0.58
CA ASP A 91 -2.25 1.90 -0.27
C ASP A 91 -0.85 2.18 0.31
N GLU A 92 -0.09 3.08 -0.30
CA GLU A 92 1.24 3.47 0.21
C GLU A 92 1.13 4.18 1.57
N ALA A 93 0.16 5.08 1.75
CA ALA A 93 -0.08 5.74 3.04
C ALA A 93 -0.43 4.73 4.14
N ARG A 94 -1.23 3.70 3.82
CA ARG A 94 -1.55 2.58 4.71
C ARG A 94 -0.33 1.71 5.02
N ALA A 95 0.55 1.49 4.04
CA ALA A 95 1.78 0.74 4.24
C ALA A 95 2.74 1.45 5.21
N PHE A 96 2.83 2.78 5.14
CA PHE A 96 3.58 3.61 6.09
C PHE A 96 2.88 3.81 7.44
N GLY A 97 1.64 3.36 7.60
CA GLY A 97 0.87 3.45 8.84
C GLY A 97 0.18 4.80 9.06
N ALA A 98 0.08 5.66 8.04
CA ALA A 98 -0.62 6.93 8.12
C ALA A 98 -2.15 6.80 8.03
N VAL A 99 -2.63 5.70 7.44
CA VAL A 99 -4.06 5.39 7.30
C VAL A 99 -4.38 4.10 8.03
N ARG A 100 -5.49 4.04 8.77
CA ARG A 100 -5.93 2.82 9.49
C ARG A 100 -6.67 1.86 8.55
N GLU A 101 -6.80 0.60 8.93
CA GLU A 101 -7.47 -0.41 8.09
C GLU A 101 -8.91 -0.05 7.72
N THR A 102 -9.71 0.41 8.69
CA THR A 102 -11.11 0.80 8.45
C THR A 102 -11.21 2.05 7.57
N GLU A 103 -10.35 3.03 7.81
CA GLU A 103 -10.26 4.24 7.00
C GLU A 103 -9.82 3.93 5.56
N TRP A 104 -8.83 3.05 5.40
CA TRP A 104 -8.36 2.58 4.10
C TRP A 104 -9.48 1.94 3.28
N GLN A 105 -10.30 1.07 3.90
CA GLN A 105 -11.47 0.47 3.25
C GLN A 105 -12.48 1.54 2.81
N HIS A 106 -12.88 2.43 3.72
CA HIS A 106 -13.85 3.49 3.41
C HIS A 106 -13.36 4.43 2.30
N LEU A 107 -12.06 4.74 2.25
CA LEU A 107 -11.49 5.59 1.22
C LEU A 107 -11.55 4.91 -0.16
N HIS A 108 -11.25 3.61 -0.26
CA HIS A 108 -11.41 2.88 -1.52
C HIS A 108 -12.86 2.81 -1.95
N GLU A 109 -13.78 2.49 -1.04
CA GLU A 109 -15.22 2.48 -1.34
C GLU A 109 -15.73 3.86 -1.80
N PHE A 110 -15.24 4.92 -1.17
CA PHE A 110 -15.56 6.29 -1.56
C PHE A 110 -15.04 6.60 -2.96
N ILE A 111 -13.79 6.23 -3.27
CA ILE A 111 -13.22 6.43 -4.61
C ILE A 111 -13.98 5.62 -5.66
N ASP A 112 -14.32 4.36 -5.37
CA ASP A 112 -15.12 3.51 -6.26
C ASP A 112 -16.48 4.15 -6.57
N SER A 113 -17.13 4.78 -5.58
CA SER A 113 -18.39 5.49 -5.78
C SER A 113 -18.28 6.72 -6.69
N LYS A 114 -17.08 7.29 -6.83
CA LYS A 114 -16.81 8.52 -7.61
C LYS A 114 -16.23 8.25 -8.99
N ALA A 115 -15.48 7.17 -9.15
CA ALA A 115 -14.97 6.73 -10.45
C ALA A 115 -16.10 6.32 -11.41
N GLY A 116 -17.30 6.01 -10.90
CA GLY A 116 -18.39 5.45 -11.68
C GLY A 116 -18.08 4.02 -12.14
N PRO A 117 -19.03 3.32 -12.79
CA PRO A 117 -18.69 2.11 -13.50
C PRO A 117 -17.65 2.49 -14.57
N GLU A 118 -16.49 1.83 -14.60
CA GLU A 118 -15.61 1.90 -15.77
C GLU A 118 -16.49 1.61 -16.98
N THR A 119 -16.75 2.62 -17.80
CA THR A 119 -17.41 2.45 -19.08
C THR A 119 -16.49 1.55 -19.87
N VAL A 120 -16.80 0.25 -19.88
CA VAL A 120 -16.22 -0.71 -20.80
C VAL A 120 -16.54 -0.13 -22.17
N ALA A 121 -15.54 0.51 -22.77
CA ALA A 121 -15.68 1.09 -24.09
C ALA A 121 -16.19 -0.01 -25.00
N ASP A 122 -17.38 0.24 -25.52
CA ASP A 122 -18.11 -0.52 -26.52
C ASP A 122 -17.11 -1.09 -27.53
N ILE A 123 -16.87 -2.40 -27.49
CA ILE A 123 -16.16 -3.09 -28.56
C ILE A 123 -17.23 -3.28 -29.64
N PRO A 124 -17.18 -2.56 -30.77
CA PRO A 124 -18.15 -2.79 -31.82
C PRO A 124 -17.99 -4.24 -32.30
N ALA A 125 -19.08 -5.00 -32.21
CA ALA A 125 -19.18 -6.31 -32.82
C ALA A 125 -18.92 -6.14 -34.32
N ALA A 126 -17.76 -6.62 -34.78
CA ALA A 126 -17.48 -6.72 -36.20
C ALA A 126 -18.47 -7.73 -36.81
N ALA A 127 -19.21 -7.25 -37.80
CA ALA A 127 -20.19 -7.97 -38.61
C ALA A 127 -19.55 -9.06 -39.50
#